data_AF-A0A1H6P0F9-F1
#
_entry.id   AF-A0A1H6P0F9-F1
#
_cell.length_a   1.000
_cell.length_b   1.000
_cell.length_c   1.000
_cell.angle_alpha   90.00
_cell.angle_beta   90.00
_cell.angle_gamma   90.00
#
_symmetry.space_group_name_H-M   'P 1'
#
loop_
_entity.id
_entity.type
_entity.pdbx_description
1 polymer ?
#
loop_
_entity_poly.entity_id
_entity_poly.type
_entity_poly.pdbx_seq_one_letter_code
_entity_poly.pdbx_strand_id
1 'polypeptide(L)'
;MQPARQDLRVTPGATYRDTIRIMQPDFAYRAITGIAGAPVLLTVPGHGLDTDWPVWVRGAQGMPDLNREPGRQLPHRARFIDVDTLEINNLSASALKPSGGELVYHLPVNLADAEAFFRIYSGTELALELRLGAGLALVSSGTLTRQMTAEQTSQFSAGGFSYTFDVHYPGVVTRYFEGDLV
;
A
#
# COMPACT_ATOMS: atom_id res chain seq x y z
N MET A 1 -5.10 -12.29 -12.70
CA MET A 1 -5.49 -11.16 -11.83
C MET A 1 -6.03 -10.05 -12.72
N GLN A 2 -7.14 -9.42 -12.35
CA GLN A 2 -7.59 -8.20 -13.01
C GLN A 2 -6.80 -7.02 -12.41
N PRO A 3 -6.15 -6.17 -13.22
CA PRO A 3 -5.47 -4.97 -12.73
C PRO A 3 -6.43 -4.05 -11.98
N ALA A 4 -5.94 -3.41 -10.93
CA ALA A 4 -6.69 -2.35 -10.27
C ALA A 4 -6.69 -1.11 -11.17
N ARG A 5 -7.89 -0.60 -11.51
CA ARG A 5 -8.03 0.66 -12.23
C ARG A 5 -8.05 1.83 -11.25
N GLN A 6 -7.06 2.71 -11.35
CA GLN A 6 -6.93 3.88 -10.47
C GLN A 6 -6.36 5.05 -11.24
N ASP A 7 -7.07 6.18 -11.28
CA ASP A 7 -6.55 7.38 -11.92
C ASP A 7 -5.52 8.10 -11.04
N LEU A 8 -4.52 8.70 -11.67
CA LEU A 8 -3.45 9.42 -10.99
C LEU A 8 -3.58 10.91 -11.22
N ARG A 9 -3.73 11.65 -10.13
CA ARG A 9 -3.75 13.10 -10.18
C ARG A 9 -2.33 13.65 -10.31
N VAL A 10 -1.96 14.07 -11.51
CA VAL A 10 -0.61 14.59 -11.80
C VAL A 10 -0.73 16.05 -12.19
N THR A 11 -0.17 16.92 -11.36
CA THR A 11 -0.16 18.37 -11.64
C THR A 11 1.02 18.72 -12.56
N PRO A 12 0.78 19.30 -13.75
CA PRO A 12 1.85 19.63 -14.68
C PRO A 12 2.85 20.61 -14.05
N GLY A 13 4.15 20.33 -14.19
CA GLY A 13 5.22 21.17 -13.65
C GLY A 13 5.46 21.02 -12.14
N ALA A 14 4.74 20.13 -11.45
CA ALA A 14 4.99 19.83 -10.04
C ALA A 14 5.69 18.47 -9.90
N THR A 15 6.58 18.33 -8.91
CA THR A 15 7.12 17.01 -8.54
C THR A 15 5.98 16.15 -8.01
N TYR A 16 5.76 14.99 -8.63
CA TYR A 16 4.77 14.01 -8.18
C TYR A 16 5.46 12.94 -7.33
N ARG A 17 4.89 12.61 -6.17
CA ARG A 17 5.36 11.54 -5.28
C ARG A 17 4.18 10.81 -4.65
N ASP A 18 4.22 9.48 -4.70
CA ASP A 18 3.29 8.64 -3.96
C ASP A 18 3.89 7.27 -3.59
N THR A 19 3.09 6.47 -2.89
CA THR A 19 3.43 5.11 -2.49
C THR A 19 2.51 4.11 -3.18
N ILE A 20 3.11 3.20 -3.93
CA ILE A 20 2.45 2.05 -4.54
C ILE A 20 2.49 0.89 -3.54
N ARG A 21 1.32 0.33 -3.21
CA ARG A 21 1.18 -0.86 -2.36
C ARG A 21 0.61 -2.01 -3.17
N ILE A 22 1.38 -3.07 -3.29
CA ILE A 22 1.04 -4.28 -4.04
C ILE A 22 0.71 -5.38 -3.05
N MET A 23 -0.54 -5.84 -3.12
CA MET A 23 -1.14 -6.77 -2.16
C MET A 23 -1.37 -8.13 -2.80
N GLN A 24 -1.14 -9.20 -2.03
CA GLN A 24 -1.58 -10.54 -2.37
C GLN A 24 -3.12 -10.60 -2.32
N PRO A 25 -3.77 -11.44 -3.14
CA PRO A 25 -5.22 -11.47 -3.22
C PRO A 25 -5.90 -12.01 -1.95
N ASP A 26 -5.23 -12.86 -1.20
CA ASP A 26 -5.79 -13.51 -0.01
C ASP A 26 -5.58 -12.67 1.24
N PHE A 27 -6.54 -12.77 2.18
CA PHE A 27 -6.38 -12.20 3.51
C PHE A 27 -5.54 -13.13 4.40
N ALA A 28 -4.58 -12.55 5.09
CA ALA A 28 -3.96 -13.13 6.26
C ALA A 28 -4.74 -12.73 7.52
N TYR A 29 -4.84 -13.68 8.44
CA TYR A 29 -5.48 -13.53 9.74
C TYR A 29 -4.44 -13.85 10.82
N ARG A 30 -4.31 -12.98 11.82
CA ARG A 30 -3.39 -13.15 12.95
C ARG A 30 -4.10 -12.80 14.25
N ALA A 31 -3.89 -13.61 15.29
CA ALA A 31 -4.47 -13.33 16.60
C ALA A 31 -3.80 -12.12 17.25
N ILE A 32 -4.59 -11.21 17.80
CA ILE A 32 -4.09 -10.10 18.61
C ILE A 32 -3.97 -10.59 20.05
N THR A 33 -2.76 -10.59 20.58
CA THR A 33 -2.46 -11.08 21.95
C THR A 33 -2.39 -9.95 22.97
N GLY A 34 -2.29 -8.69 22.52
CA GLY A 34 -2.25 -7.51 23.39
C GLY A 34 -2.76 -6.25 22.69
N ILE A 35 -3.46 -5.39 23.43
CA ILE A 35 -3.89 -4.06 22.99
C ILE A 35 -3.65 -3.10 24.15
N ALA A 36 -2.79 -2.10 23.97
CA ALA A 36 -2.45 -1.14 25.02
C ALA A 36 -1.93 0.19 24.45
N GLY A 37 -1.69 1.18 25.31
CA GLY A 37 -0.98 2.41 24.94
C GLY A 37 -1.83 3.55 24.37
N ALA A 38 -1.18 4.70 24.23
CA ALA A 38 -1.67 5.88 23.55
C ALA A 38 -0.48 6.56 22.84
N PRO A 39 -0.24 6.28 21.54
CA PRO A 39 -1.15 5.59 20.63
C PRO A 39 -1.33 4.08 20.87
N VAL A 40 -2.36 3.49 20.27
CA VAL A 40 -2.63 2.04 20.40
C VAL A 40 -1.48 1.23 19.81
N LEU A 41 -0.93 0.33 20.62
CA LEU A 41 -0.04 -0.75 20.23
C LEU A 41 -0.81 -2.07 20.23
N LEU A 42 -0.73 -2.79 19.12
CA LEU A 42 -1.23 -4.14 18.94
C LEU A 42 -0.05 -5.10 19.02
N THR A 43 -0.10 -6.05 19.95
CA THR A 43 0.81 -7.20 19.96
C THR A 43 0.20 -8.30 19.11
N VAL A 44 0.86 -8.63 18.00
CA VAL A 44 0.44 -9.61 16.99
C VAL A 44 1.66 -10.42 16.58
N PRO A 45 2.00 -11.51 17.31
CA PRO A 45 3.23 -12.23 17.07
C PRO A 45 3.36 -12.76 15.64
N GLY A 46 4.51 -12.54 15.01
CA GLY A 46 4.82 -13.03 13.67
C GLY A 46 3.83 -12.55 12.60
N HIS A 47 3.43 -11.27 12.62
CA HIS A 47 2.53 -10.72 11.63
C HIS A 47 3.15 -10.63 10.22
N GLY A 48 4.48 -10.76 10.07
CA GLY A 48 5.12 -10.88 8.75
C GLY A 48 5.01 -9.62 7.87
N LEU A 49 4.86 -8.45 8.51
CA LEU A 49 4.98 -7.15 7.85
C LEU A 49 6.36 -6.58 8.20
N ASP A 50 6.94 -5.83 7.26
CA ASP A 50 8.25 -5.20 7.39
C ASP A 50 8.18 -3.66 7.29
N THR A 51 6.97 -3.11 7.14
CA THR A 51 6.69 -1.69 6.95
C THR A 51 5.25 -1.32 7.34
N ASP A 52 4.94 -0.03 7.26
CA ASP A 52 3.62 0.53 7.49
C ASP A 52 2.58 -0.01 6.49
N TRP A 53 1.54 -0.64 7.02
CA TRP A 53 0.61 -1.42 6.22
C TRP A 53 -0.86 -1.11 6.56
N PRO A 54 -1.77 -1.14 5.57
CA PRO A 54 -3.20 -1.12 5.86
C PRO A 54 -3.64 -2.42 6.52
N VAL A 55 -4.29 -2.31 7.68
CA VAL A 55 -4.83 -3.46 8.43
C VAL A 55 -6.24 -3.20 8.89
N TRP A 56 -7.02 -4.26 9.01
CA TRP A 56 -8.29 -4.28 9.72
C TRP A 56 -8.11 -5.00 11.05
N VAL A 57 -8.88 -4.59 12.04
CA VAL A 57 -9.02 -5.32 13.30
C VAL A 57 -10.47 -5.73 13.44
N ARG A 58 -10.74 -6.99 13.80
CA ARG A 58 -12.09 -7.49 14.04
C ARG A 58 -12.19 -8.16 15.40
N GLY A 59 -13.37 -8.13 16.00
CA GLY A 59 -13.66 -8.83 17.24
C GLY A 59 -12.89 -8.34 18.48
N ALA A 60 -12.23 -7.17 18.42
CA ALA A 60 -11.61 -6.58 19.60
C ALA A 60 -12.71 -6.12 20.57
N GLN A 61 -12.62 -6.56 21.82
CA GLN A 61 -13.57 -6.19 22.88
C GLN A 61 -13.06 -4.97 23.64
N GLY A 62 -13.94 -4.21 24.28
CA GLY A 62 -13.57 -3.06 25.12
C GLY A 62 -13.07 -1.82 24.37
N MET A 63 -12.98 -1.85 23.04
CA MET A 63 -12.60 -0.73 22.18
C MET A 63 -13.24 -0.82 20.78
N PRO A 64 -14.54 -0.47 20.64
CA PRO A 64 -15.27 -0.60 19.37
C PRO A 64 -14.66 0.16 18.19
N ASP A 65 -14.06 1.34 18.44
CA ASP A 65 -13.44 2.19 17.42
C ASP A 65 -12.22 1.55 16.73
N LEU A 66 -11.63 0.54 17.38
CA LEU A 66 -10.57 -0.26 16.80
C LEU A 66 -11.11 -1.20 15.70
N ASN A 67 -12.38 -1.64 15.79
CA ASN A 67 -12.92 -2.61 14.85
C ASN A 67 -13.23 -1.97 13.48
N ARG A 68 -12.79 -2.65 12.41
CA ARG A 68 -13.04 -2.30 11.00
C ARG A 68 -13.37 -3.57 10.22
N GLU A 69 -14.47 -3.56 9.46
CA GLU A 69 -14.83 -4.71 8.61
C GLU A 69 -14.24 -4.58 7.19
N PRO A 70 -13.44 -5.55 6.71
CA PRO A 70 -12.93 -5.56 5.34
C PRO A 70 -14.05 -5.43 4.29
N GLY A 71 -13.82 -4.65 3.24
CA GLY A 71 -14.80 -4.39 2.18
C GLY A 71 -15.94 -3.42 2.55
N ARG A 72 -16.12 -3.09 3.84
CA ARG A 72 -17.14 -2.12 4.30
C ARG A 72 -16.53 -0.85 4.89
N GLN A 73 -15.37 -0.97 5.53
CA GLN A 73 -14.68 0.15 6.17
C GLN A 73 -13.22 0.21 5.70
N LEU A 74 -12.68 1.43 5.65
CA LEU A 74 -11.27 1.61 5.34
C LEU A 74 -10.39 0.99 6.44
N PRO A 75 -9.25 0.40 6.05
CA PRO A 75 -8.28 -0.13 7.01
C PRO A 75 -7.66 0.99 7.84
N HIS A 76 -7.17 0.64 9.03
CA HIS A 76 -6.24 1.48 9.78
C HIS A 76 -4.90 1.54 9.06
N ARG A 77 -4.20 2.67 9.20
CA ARG A 77 -2.79 2.76 8.83
C ARG A 77 -1.96 2.30 10.03
N ALA A 78 -1.56 1.03 10.01
CA ALA A 78 -0.70 0.49 11.04
C ALA A 78 0.75 0.89 10.75
N ARG A 79 1.40 1.49 11.74
CA ARG A 79 2.84 1.75 11.71
C ARG A 79 3.58 0.50 12.19
N PHE A 80 4.60 0.09 11.46
CA PHE A 80 5.46 -1.02 11.87
C PHE A 80 6.35 -0.59 13.05
N ILE A 81 6.37 -1.38 14.12
CA ILE A 81 7.26 -1.19 15.26
C ILE A 81 8.34 -2.27 15.26
N ASP A 82 7.91 -3.52 15.27
CA ASP A 82 8.77 -4.71 15.21
C ASP A 82 7.97 -5.91 14.69
N VAL A 83 8.57 -7.11 14.68
CA VAL A 83 8.00 -8.35 14.14
C VAL A 83 6.71 -8.82 14.82
N ASP A 84 6.47 -8.34 16.05
CA ASP A 84 5.33 -8.73 16.88
C ASP A 84 4.43 -7.53 17.22
N THR A 85 4.74 -6.32 16.76
CA THR A 85 4.09 -5.09 17.24
C THR A 85 3.78 -4.11 16.12
N LEU A 86 2.53 -3.64 16.11
CA LEU A 86 2.02 -2.61 15.22
C LEU A 86 1.40 -1.46 16.02
N GLU A 87 1.47 -0.23 15.51
CA GLU A 87 0.83 0.94 16.13
C GLU A 87 -0.32 1.48 15.27
N ILE A 88 -1.42 1.86 15.90
CA ILE A 88 -2.50 2.67 15.30
C ILE A 88 -2.49 4.05 15.95
N ASN A 89 -1.87 5.01 15.25
CA ASN A 89 -1.53 6.32 15.79
C ASN A 89 -2.75 7.18 16.20
N ASN A 90 -3.88 7.05 15.49
CA ASN A 90 -5.06 7.89 15.69
C ASN A 90 -6.00 7.40 16.80
N LEU A 91 -5.63 6.34 17.53
CA LEU A 91 -6.44 5.75 18.59
C LEU A 91 -5.66 5.73 19.91
N SER A 92 -6.39 5.69 21.02
CA SER A 92 -5.86 5.60 22.38
C SER A 92 -6.61 4.52 23.17
N ALA A 93 -5.88 3.60 23.78
CA ALA A 93 -6.43 2.61 24.71
C ALA A 93 -6.47 3.13 26.17
N SER A 94 -6.14 4.40 26.41
CA SER A 94 -6.13 4.99 27.75
C SER A 94 -7.48 4.84 28.44
N ALA A 95 -7.46 4.36 29.68
CA ALA A 95 -8.64 4.06 30.50
C ALA A 95 -9.60 3.00 29.92
N LEU A 96 -9.22 2.31 28.84
CA LEU A 96 -9.94 1.16 28.31
C LEU A 96 -9.30 -0.15 28.81
N LYS A 97 -10.05 -1.25 28.71
CA LYS A 97 -9.54 -2.61 28.95
C LYS A 97 -9.78 -3.47 27.71
N PRO A 98 -9.14 -3.13 26.57
CA PRO A 98 -9.35 -3.88 25.34
C PRO A 98 -8.71 -5.27 25.43
N SER A 99 -9.30 -6.23 24.72
CA SER A 99 -8.79 -7.60 24.68
C SER A 99 -9.23 -8.35 23.43
N GLY A 100 -8.38 -9.30 23.02
CA GLY A 100 -8.65 -10.22 21.92
C GLY A 100 -8.75 -9.53 20.56
N GLY A 101 -9.39 -10.22 19.63
CA GLY A 101 -9.54 -9.79 18.25
C GLY A 101 -8.53 -10.42 17.30
N GLU A 102 -8.75 -10.15 16.02
CA GLU A 102 -7.91 -10.61 14.91
C GLU A 102 -7.45 -9.42 14.08
N LEU A 103 -6.17 -9.47 13.69
CA LEU A 103 -5.61 -8.62 12.66
C LEU A 103 -5.89 -9.28 11.31
N VAL A 104 -6.46 -8.51 10.39
CA VAL A 104 -6.79 -8.95 9.03
C VAL A 104 -6.15 -8.01 8.03
N TYR A 105 -5.45 -8.53 7.03
CA TYR A 105 -4.74 -7.72 6.03
C TYR A 105 -4.36 -8.58 4.83
N HIS A 106 -4.17 -7.95 3.67
CA HIS A 106 -3.51 -8.64 2.56
C HIS A 106 -2.00 -8.68 2.80
N LEU A 107 -1.36 -9.80 2.53
CA LEU A 107 0.10 -9.87 2.60
C LEU A 107 0.74 -8.98 1.53
N PRO A 108 1.90 -8.36 1.80
CA PRO A 108 2.68 -7.70 0.77
C PRO A 108 3.11 -8.72 -0.29
N VAL A 109 3.06 -8.32 -1.55
CA VAL A 109 3.66 -9.12 -2.62
C VAL A 109 5.18 -9.16 -2.46
N ASN A 110 5.78 -10.34 -2.56
CA ASN A 110 7.22 -10.45 -2.61
C ASN A 110 7.72 -9.97 -3.98
N LEU A 111 8.60 -8.97 -3.99
CA LEU A 111 9.19 -8.39 -5.18
C LEU A 111 10.66 -8.79 -5.38
N ALA A 112 11.14 -9.78 -4.62
CA ALA A 112 12.46 -10.36 -4.83
C ALA A 112 12.58 -10.88 -6.27
N ASP A 113 13.74 -10.62 -6.88
CA ASP A 113 14.07 -11.01 -8.26
C ASP A 113 13.09 -10.50 -9.34
N ALA A 114 12.31 -9.46 -9.01
CA ALA A 114 11.34 -8.87 -9.92
C ALA A 114 11.79 -7.49 -10.43
N GLU A 115 11.39 -7.16 -11.66
CA GLU A 115 11.56 -5.84 -12.24
C GLU A 115 10.21 -5.12 -12.31
N ALA A 116 10.16 -3.89 -11.80
CA ALA A 116 8.95 -3.07 -11.82
C ALA A 116 9.04 -1.97 -12.89
N PHE A 117 7.96 -1.81 -13.66
CA PHE A 117 7.85 -0.83 -14.73
C PHE A 117 6.57 -0.01 -14.56
N PHE A 118 6.72 1.30 -14.50
CA PHE A 118 5.61 2.23 -14.62
C PHE A 118 5.71 2.96 -15.95
N ARG A 119 4.71 2.82 -16.80
CA ARG A 119 4.74 3.36 -18.17
C ARG A 119 3.56 4.27 -18.38
N ILE A 120 3.80 5.47 -18.88
CA ILE A 120 2.77 6.43 -19.29
C ILE A 120 2.76 6.48 -20.82
N TYR A 121 1.56 6.49 -21.40
CA TYR A 121 1.33 6.50 -22.83
C TYR A 121 0.49 7.69 -23.24
N SER A 122 0.78 8.26 -24.41
CA SER A 122 -0.14 9.13 -25.15
C SER A 122 -0.71 8.32 -26.32
N GLY A 123 -1.96 7.85 -26.19
CA GLY A 123 -2.50 6.83 -27.07
C GLY A 123 -1.67 5.54 -26.99
N THR A 124 -0.92 5.20 -28.05
CA THR A 124 -0.03 4.03 -28.08
C THR A 124 1.45 4.37 -27.96
N GLU A 125 1.81 5.66 -27.95
CA GLU A 125 3.19 6.12 -27.85
C GLU A 125 3.63 6.16 -26.38
N LEU A 126 4.78 5.58 -26.06
CA LEU A 126 5.37 5.62 -24.73
C LEU A 126 5.92 7.03 -24.45
N ALA A 127 5.30 7.74 -23.51
CA ALA A 127 5.70 9.10 -23.12
C ALA A 127 6.73 9.10 -21.99
N LEU A 128 6.60 8.19 -21.02
CA LEU A 128 7.54 8.07 -19.90
C LEU A 128 7.58 6.63 -19.39
N GLU A 129 8.77 6.15 -19.04
CA GLU A 129 8.96 4.91 -18.30
C GLU A 129 9.78 5.18 -17.03
N LEU A 130 9.29 4.67 -15.90
CA LEU A 130 10.02 4.62 -14.63
C LEU A 130 10.34 3.17 -14.29
N ARG A 131 11.50 2.98 -13.66
CA ARG A 131 12.01 1.68 -13.21
C ARG A 131 12.60 1.82 -11.81
N LEU A 132 12.91 0.69 -11.18
CA LEU A 132 13.70 0.68 -9.94
C LEU A 132 15.03 1.42 -10.16
N GLY A 133 15.33 2.39 -9.28
CA GLY A 133 16.49 3.27 -9.39
C GLY A 133 16.30 4.47 -10.34
N ALA A 134 15.19 4.51 -11.09
CA ALA A 134 14.85 5.57 -12.04
C ALA A 134 13.38 5.97 -11.90
N GLY A 135 13.08 6.69 -10.81
CA GLY A 135 11.72 7.15 -10.48
C GLY A 135 10.86 6.14 -9.71
N LEU A 136 11.23 4.86 -9.65
CA LEU A 136 10.71 3.92 -8.65
C LEU A 136 11.80 3.56 -7.64
N ALA A 137 11.42 3.39 -6.38
CA ALA A 137 12.30 2.84 -5.35
C ALA A 137 11.54 1.82 -4.49
N LEU A 138 12.16 0.66 -4.28
CA LEU A 138 11.64 -0.35 -3.38
C LEU A 138 11.87 0.11 -1.93
N VAL A 139 10.80 0.16 -1.14
CA VAL A 139 10.87 0.47 0.29
C VAL A 139 10.94 -0.81 1.10
N SER A 140 10.04 -1.74 0.80
CA SER A 140 9.95 -3.06 1.41
C SER A 140 9.10 -3.98 0.54
N SER A 141 8.83 -5.20 1.01
CA SER A 141 7.94 -6.14 0.31
C SER A 141 6.61 -5.46 -0.03
N GLY A 142 6.22 -5.54 -1.30
CA GLY A 142 4.95 -4.97 -1.78
C GLY A 142 4.86 -3.44 -1.68
N THR A 143 5.94 -2.71 -1.35
CA THR A 143 5.91 -1.25 -1.19
C THR A 143 6.96 -0.58 -2.05
N LEU A 144 6.52 0.26 -2.98
CA LEU A 144 7.40 1.14 -3.77
C LEU A 144 7.03 2.60 -3.58
N THR A 145 8.00 3.50 -3.61
CA THR A 145 7.74 4.90 -3.91
C THR A 145 7.86 5.14 -5.40
N ARG A 146 6.98 5.99 -5.93
CA ARG A 146 7.06 6.50 -7.30
C ARG A 146 7.28 8.00 -7.24
N GLN A 147 8.17 8.49 -8.09
CA GLN A 147 8.50 9.89 -8.23
C GLN A 147 8.62 10.26 -9.72
N MET A 148 7.97 11.36 -10.09
CA MET A 148 8.22 12.05 -11.36
C MET A 148 8.70 13.48 -11.05
N THR A 149 9.72 13.91 -11.78
CA THR A 149 10.27 15.27 -11.68
C THR A 149 9.30 16.31 -12.23
N ALA A 150 9.49 17.58 -11.88
CA ALA A 150 8.69 18.68 -12.43
C ALA A 150 8.83 18.77 -13.95
N GLU A 151 10.01 18.47 -14.48
CA GLU A 151 10.32 18.47 -15.91
C GLU A 151 9.64 17.32 -16.66
N GLN A 152 9.42 16.19 -16.00
CA GLN A 152 8.64 15.07 -16.56
C GLN A 152 7.15 15.38 -16.52
N THR A 153 6.64 15.87 -15.39
CA THR A 153 5.19 16.13 -15.25
C THR A 153 4.71 17.31 -16.09
N SER A 154 5.58 18.27 -16.42
CA SER A 154 5.25 19.39 -17.32
C SER A 154 4.87 18.95 -18.74
N GLN A 155 5.23 17.72 -19.12
CA GLN A 155 4.93 17.14 -20.43
C GLN A 155 3.49 16.59 -20.51
N PHE A 156 2.86 16.36 -19.36
CA PHE A 156 1.51 15.80 -19.30
C PHE A 156 0.50 16.92 -19.22
N SER A 157 -0.37 17.05 -20.23
CA SER A 157 -1.57 17.87 -20.14
C SER A 157 -2.70 17.11 -19.43
N ALA A 158 -3.70 17.82 -18.92
CA ALA A 158 -4.90 17.19 -18.39
C ALA A 158 -5.62 16.39 -19.49
N GLY A 159 -5.82 15.09 -19.25
CA GLY A 159 -6.41 14.17 -20.22
C GLY A 159 -5.47 13.74 -21.35
N GLY A 160 -5.73 12.57 -21.93
CA GLY A 160 -4.98 12.03 -23.08
C GLY A 160 -3.76 11.18 -22.74
N PHE A 161 -3.50 10.96 -21.44
CA PHE A 161 -2.45 10.05 -20.99
C PHE A 161 -3.03 8.93 -20.14
N SER A 162 -2.61 7.70 -20.44
CA SER A 162 -2.91 6.52 -19.64
C SER A 162 -1.62 5.90 -19.11
N TYR A 163 -1.72 5.04 -18.12
CA TYR A 163 -0.56 4.36 -17.58
C TYR A 163 -0.79 2.88 -17.31
N THR A 164 0.32 2.15 -17.22
CA THR A 164 0.36 0.78 -16.70
C THR A 164 1.44 0.65 -15.64
N PHE A 165 1.21 -0.22 -14.67
CA PHE A 165 2.22 -0.67 -13.73
C PHE A 165 2.32 -2.19 -13.80
N ASP A 166 3.42 -2.65 -14.37
CA ASP A 166 3.71 -4.05 -14.64
C ASP A 166 4.91 -4.49 -13.79
N VAL A 167 4.83 -5.68 -13.21
CA VAL A 167 5.95 -6.35 -12.52
C VAL A 167 6.30 -7.61 -13.28
N HIS A 168 7.56 -7.73 -13.65
CA HIS A 168 8.11 -8.85 -14.38
C HIS A 168 8.84 -9.76 -13.38
N TYR A 169 8.28 -10.93 -13.15
CA TYR A 169 8.90 -12.03 -12.42
C TYR A 169 9.55 -12.99 -13.43
N PRO A 170 10.44 -13.89 -12.98
CA PRO A 170 10.94 -14.98 -13.82
C PRO A 170 9.79 -15.78 -14.46
N GLY A 171 9.64 -15.65 -15.78
CA GLY A 171 8.63 -16.37 -16.57
C GLY A 171 7.20 -15.81 -16.50
N VAL A 172 6.93 -14.74 -15.75
CA VAL A 172 5.57 -14.18 -15.59
C VAL A 172 5.60 -12.65 -15.56
N VAL A 173 4.79 -12.02 -16.41
CA VAL A 173 4.51 -10.58 -16.33
C VAL A 173 3.13 -10.38 -15.72
N THR A 174 3.05 -9.58 -14.66
CA THR A 174 1.79 -9.27 -13.99
C THR A 174 1.54 -7.77 -14.00
N ARG A 175 0.40 -7.36 -14.58
CA ARG A 175 -0.10 -5.98 -14.45
C ARG A 175 -0.88 -5.84 -13.16
N TYR A 176 -0.45 -4.93 -12.29
CA TYR A 176 -1.14 -4.66 -11.03
C TYR A 176 -2.03 -3.43 -11.10
N PHE A 177 -1.60 -2.39 -11.82
CA PHE A 177 -2.38 -1.15 -11.95
C PHE A 177 -2.44 -0.66 -13.38
N GLU A 178 -3.54 0.01 -13.69
CA GLU A 178 -3.72 0.82 -14.89
C GLU A 178 -4.68 1.98 -14.60
N GLY A 179 -4.70 2.98 -15.45
CA GLY A 179 -5.62 4.10 -15.31
C GLY A 179 -5.22 5.29 -16.13
N ASP A 180 -5.91 6.39 -15.93
CA ASP A 180 -5.69 7.64 -16.64
C ASP A 180 -4.95 8.66 -15.76
N LEU A 181 -4.21 9.57 -16.38
CA LEU A 181 -3.66 10.75 -15.70
C LEU A 181 -4.71 11.86 -15.74
N VAL A 182 -5.05 12.39 -14.56
CA VAL A 182 -6.15 13.37 -14.36
C VAL A 182 -5.70 14.63 -13.62
#